data_AF-A0A8X6Y2R4-F1
#
_entry.id   AF-A0A8X6Y2R4-F1
#
_cell.length_a   1.000
_cell.length_b   1.000
_cell.length_c   1.000
_cell.angle_alpha   90.00
_cell.angle_beta   90.00
_cell.angle_gamma   90.00
#
_symmetry.space_group_name_H-M   'P 1'
#
loop_
_entity.id
_entity.type
_entity.pdbx_description
1 polymer ?
#
loop_
_entity_poly.entity_id
_entity_poly.type
_entity_poly.pdbx_seq_one_letter_code
_entity_poly.pdbx_strand_id
1 'polypeptide(L)'
;MVAKYSVRDYCDMYLIYGRCNGKSLRTAEEYARRYPSRHPLDVNVIRRLDDRLRNTGSVWATANLHDFGRSWSGLTVAQADAIPHRVEETPDVSTRALAREMTSSKSTVHRLLQSKRLYPFRYTTVQSLKPDDYQKRVAFCEWRQQNTDNSFIAPILWTDEACFTRDGVFNHHNSHIRHSACNPSAETSGMLVS
;
A
#
# COMPACT_ATOMS: atom_id res chain seq x y z
N MET A 1 -4.93 -14.58 17.22
CA MET A 1 -4.87 -16.05 17.36
C MET A 1 -3.45 -16.38 17.82
N VAL A 2 -3.26 -16.88 19.04
CA VAL A 2 -1.92 -17.20 19.56
C VAL A 2 -1.44 -18.48 18.87
N ALA A 3 -0.24 -18.46 18.28
CA ALA A 3 0.33 -19.64 17.65
C ALA A 3 0.47 -20.76 18.68
N LYS A 4 -0.06 -21.96 18.37
CA LYS A 4 -0.09 -23.11 19.30
C LYS A 4 1.30 -23.60 19.71
N TYR A 5 2.31 -23.35 18.86
CA TYR A 5 3.70 -23.71 19.07
C TYR A 5 4.60 -22.55 18.64
N SER A 6 5.64 -22.28 19.42
CA SER A 6 6.68 -21.30 19.08
C SER A 6 7.69 -21.88 18.08
N VAL A 7 8.51 -21.02 17.47
CA VAL A 7 9.64 -21.47 16.61
C VAL A 7 10.57 -22.41 17.36
N ARG A 8 10.82 -22.12 18.65
CA ARG A 8 11.66 -22.95 19.51
C ARG A 8 11.07 -24.34 19.69
N ASP A 9 9.75 -24.43 19.87
CA ASP A 9 9.06 -25.72 19.96
C ASP A 9 9.23 -26.53 18.67
N TYR A 10 9.08 -25.90 17.50
CA TYR A 10 9.29 -26.59 16.22
C TYR A 10 10.74 -27.07 16.02
N CYS A 11 11.74 -26.28 16.43
CA CYS A 11 13.13 -26.71 16.39
C CYS A 11 13.37 -27.91 17.31
N ASP A 12 12.88 -27.85 18.56
CA ASP A 12 12.99 -28.94 19.53
C ASP A 12 12.31 -30.23 19.00
N MET A 13 11.13 -30.09 18.38
CA MET A 13 10.43 -31.21 17.72
C MET A 13 11.29 -31.85 16.63
N TYR A 14 11.88 -31.04 15.76
CA TYR A 14 12.66 -31.55 14.61
C TYR A 14 13.96 -32.24 15.06
N LEU A 15 14.61 -31.72 16.10
CA LEU A 15 15.79 -32.36 16.69
C LEU A 15 15.46 -33.74 17.29
N ILE A 16 14.32 -33.89 17.96
CA ILE A 16 13.87 -35.19 18.47
C ILE A 16 13.47 -36.10 17.30
N TYR A 17 12.83 -35.56 16.26
CA TYR A 17 12.44 -36.31 15.07
C TYR A 17 13.64 -36.97 14.38
N GLY A 18 14.74 -36.21 14.24
CA GLY A 18 16.02 -36.75 13.76
C GLY A 18 16.57 -37.87 14.63
N ARG A 19 16.53 -37.72 15.97
CA ARG A 19 16.97 -38.77 16.92
C ARG A 19 16.09 -40.02 16.89
N CYS A 20 14.82 -39.88 16.54
CA CYS A 20 13.87 -40.98 16.43
C CYS A 20 13.89 -41.64 15.03
N ASN A 21 14.90 -41.38 14.19
CA ASN A 21 15.03 -41.88 12.82
C ASN A 21 13.78 -41.62 11.96
N GLY A 22 13.17 -40.44 12.11
CA GLY A 22 11.99 -40.05 11.33
C GLY A 22 10.68 -40.71 11.77
N LYS A 23 10.64 -41.36 12.94
CA LYS A 23 9.40 -41.96 13.47
C LYS A 23 8.59 -40.93 14.27
N SER A 24 7.52 -40.41 13.66
CA SER A 24 6.70 -39.34 14.23
C SER A 24 6.01 -39.70 15.56
N LEU A 25 5.56 -40.96 15.73
CA LEU A 25 4.91 -41.41 16.96
C LEU A 25 5.90 -41.40 18.15
N ARG A 26 7.06 -42.03 17.97
CA ARG A 26 8.13 -42.04 18.99
C ARG A 26 8.63 -40.64 19.31
N THR A 27 8.62 -39.75 18.32
CA THR A 27 8.99 -38.34 18.50
C THR A 27 8.00 -37.62 19.40
N ALA A 28 6.69 -37.85 19.23
CA ALA A 28 5.66 -37.24 20.08
C ALA A 28 5.77 -37.75 21.53
N GLU A 29 5.99 -39.05 21.72
CA GLU A 29 6.21 -39.67 23.03
C GLU A 29 7.46 -39.10 23.73
N GLU A 30 8.60 -39.06 23.04
CA GLU A 30 9.85 -38.51 23.58
C GLU A 30 9.75 -37.01 23.87
N TYR A 31 9.04 -36.24 23.04
CA TYR A 31 8.83 -34.82 23.29
C TYR A 31 7.95 -34.58 24.52
N ALA A 32 6.85 -35.34 24.66
CA ALA A 32 5.99 -35.27 25.85
C ALA A 32 6.76 -35.65 27.13
N ARG A 33 7.64 -36.63 27.04
CA ARG A 33 8.52 -37.05 28.15
C ARG A 33 9.53 -35.96 28.54
N ARG A 34 10.11 -35.26 27.57
CA ARG A 34 11.13 -34.22 27.82
C ARG A 34 10.55 -32.87 28.22
N TYR A 35 9.35 -32.56 27.77
CA TYR A 35 8.70 -31.28 28.05
C TYR A 35 7.27 -31.47 28.58
N PRO A 36 7.10 -31.96 29.84
CA PRO A 36 5.79 -32.23 30.41
C PRO A 36 4.90 -30.99 30.58
N SER A 37 5.50 -29.80 30.66
CA SER A 37 4.80 -28.52 30.81
C SER A 37 4.36 -27.89 29.49
N ARG A 38 4.73 -28.47 28.33
CA ARG A 38 4.35 -27.96 27.01
C ARG A 38 3.12 -28.67 26.47
N HIS A 39 2.47 -28.06 25.48
CA HIS A 39 1.28 -28.64 24.86
C HIS A 39 1.60 -30.01 24.22
N PRO A 40 0.72 -31.01 24.40
CA PRO A 40 0.89 -32.33 23.79
C PRO A 40 0.97 -32.23 22.25
N LEU A 41 1.93 -32.94 21.67
CA LEU A 41 2.09 -32.99 20.22
C LEU A 41 1.11 -33.96 19.57
N ASP A 42 0.47 -33.50 18.51
CA ASP A 42 -0.16 -34.39 17.53
C ASP A 42 0.89 -34.86 16.53
N VAL A 43 0.94 -36.17 16.27
CA VAL A 43 1.84 -36.82 15.30
C VAL A 43 1.78 -36.14 13.92
N ASN A 44 0.60 -35.62 13.53
CA ASN A 44 0.43 -34.89 12.27
C ASN A 44 1.19 -33.56 12.22
N VAL A 45 1.43 -32.92 13.36
CA VAL A 45 2.20 -31.66 13.43
C VAL A 45 3.64 -31.90 13.01
N ILE A 46 4.23 -33.01 13.46
CA ILE A 46 5.60 -33.42 13.12
C ILE A 46 5.71 -33.77 11.64
N ARG A 47 4.75 -34.54 11.11
CA ARG A 47 4.73 -34.89 9.69
C ARG A 47 4.61 -33.65 8.80
N ARG A 48 3.68 -32.74 9.13
CA ARG A 48 3.53 -31.46 8.40
C ARG A 48 4.77 -30.58 8.53
N LEU A 49 5.49 -30.63 9.65
CA LEU A 49 6.74 -29.91 9.82
C LEU A 49 7.83 -30.46 8.88
N ASP A 50 8.02 -31.78 8.83
CA ASP A 50 9.00 -32.41 7.94
C ASP A 50 8.67 -32.14 6.45
N ASP A 51 7.39 -32.28 6.08
CA ASP A 51 6.91 -31.95 4.73
C ASP A 51 7.22 -30.49 4.36
N ARG A 52 6.99 -29.53 5.27
CA ARG A 52 7.30 -28.11 5.02
C ARG A 52 8.79 -27.83 4.92
N LEU A 53 9.60 -28.46 5.77
CA LEU A 53 11.04 -28.28 5.74
C LEU A 53 11.65 -28.84 4.46
N ARG A 54 11.17 -30.00 4.00
CA ARG A 54 11.66 -30.63 2.76
C ARG A 54 11.18 -29.91 1.49
N ASN A 55 9.92 -29.47 1.46
CA ASN A 55 9.33 -28.91 0.23
C ASN A 55 9.45 -27.38 0.13
N THR A 56 9.47 -26.67 1.26
CA THR A 56 9.42 -25.19 1.28
C THR A 56 10.62 -24.59 2.05
N GLY A 57 11.35 -25.37 2.84
CA GLY A 57 12.46 -24.88 3.66
C GLY A 57 12.04 -24.03 4.86
N SER A 58 10.74 -24.00 5.20
CA SER A 58 10.19 -23.15 6.26
C SER A 58 9.75 -23.96 7.48
N VAL A 59 10.15 -23.50 8.66
CA VAL A 59 9.70 -24.04 9.96
C VAL A 59 8.24 -23.67 10.24
N TRP A 60 7.83 -22.48 9.80
CA TRP A 60 6.49 -21.97 10.02
C TRP A 60 5.47 -22.77 9.22
N ALA A 61 4.36 -23.08 9.88
CA ALA A 61 3.15 -23.39 9.14
C ALA A 61 2.86 -22.18 8.26
N THR A 62 2.90 -22.36 6.95
CA THR A 62 2.29 -21.46 5.98
C THR A 62 0.76 -21.52 6.14
N ALA A 63 0.26 -21.32 7.37
CA ALA A 63 -1.12 -20.95 7.63
C ALA A 63 -1.49 -19.65 6.88
N ASN A 64 -0.48 -18.94 6.37
CA ASN A 64 -0.58 -17.65 5.72
C ASN A 64 -0.21 -17.70 4.23
N LEU A 65 -0.10 -18.87 3.59
CA LEU A 65 -0.18 -18.91 2.11
C LEU A 65 -1.62 -18.59 1.64
N HIS A 66 -2.60 -18.72 2.53
CA HIS A 66 -3.95 -18.23 2.32
C HIS A 66 -4.11 -16.73 2.69
N ASP A 67 -3.08 -16.11 3.28
CA ASP A 67 -2.98 -14.67 3.55
C ASP A 67 -2.30 -13.89 2.41
N PHE A 68 -1.87 -14.57 1.34
CA PHE A 68 -1.95 -13.94 0.02
C PHE A 68 -3.44 -13.81 -0.26
N GLY A 69 -4.02 -12.73 0.29
CA GLY A 69 -5.45 -12.57 0.47
C GLY A 69 -6.21 -13.02 -0.76
N ARG A 70 -7.31 -13.76 -0.52
CA ARG A 70 -8.31 -14.23 -1.49
C ARG A 70 -7.98 -13.79 -2.92
N SER A 71 -7.59 -14.75 -3.77
CA SER A 71 -7.43 -14.52 -5.22
C SER A 71 -8.55 -13.59 -5.70
N TRP A 72 -8.20 -12.59 -6.50
CA TRP A 72 -9.12 -11.55 -6.93
C TRP A 72 -10.31 -12.15 -7.68
N SER A 73 -11.32 -12.57 -6.93
CA SER A 73 -12.41 -13.41 -7.43
C SER A 73 -13.47 -12.59 -8.16
N GLY A 74 -13.17 -11.34 -8.49
CA GLY A 74 -14.11 -10.39 -9.06
C GLY A 74 -13.55 -9.57 -10.21
N LEU A 75 -12.37 -9.92 -10.73
CA LEU A 75 -11.82 -9.23 -11.89
C LEU A 75 -11.07 -10.21 -12.80
N THR A 76 -11.43 -10.22 -14.08
CA THR A 76 -10.69 -10.95 -15.12
C THR A 76 -9.35 -10.26 -15.36
N VAL A 77 -8.33 -11.00 -15.79
CA VAL A 77 -7.00 -10.43 -16.14
C VAL A 77 -7.14 -9.25 -17.11
N ALA A 78 -7.98 -9.39 -18.14
CA ALA A 78 -8.27 -8.32 -19.08
C ALA A 78 -8.84 -7.04 -18.44
N GLN A 79 -9.72 -7.18 -17.43
CA GLN A 79 -10.28 -6.04 -16.71
C GLN A 79 -9.25 -5.40 -15.76
N ALA A 80 -8.35 -6.21 -15.19
CA ALA A 80 -7.26 -5.73 -14.34
C ALA A 80 -6.26 -4.86 -15.10
N ASP A 81 -6.07 -5.12 -16.40
CA ASP A 81 -5.20 -4.34 -17.28
C ASP A 81 -5.94 -3.13 -17.92
N ALA A 82 -7.23 -3.26 -18.20
CA ALA A 82 -8.03 -2.17 -18.77
C ALA A 82 -8.27 -1.00 -17.79
N ILE A 83 -8.44 -1.27 -16.49
CA ILE A 83 -8.72 -0.23 -15.49
C ILE A 83 -7.58 0.80 -15.37
N PRO A 84 -6.30 0.40 -15.23
CA PRO A 84 -5.18 1.34 -15.22
C PRO A 84 -5.10 2.18 -16.51
N HIS A 85 -5.28 1.56 -17.68
CA HIS A 85 -5.25 2.26 -18.97
C HIS A 85 -6.34 3.34 -19.05
N ARG A 86 -7.56 3.02 -18.60
CA ARG A 86 -8.68 3.96 -18.56
C ARG A 86 -8.42 5.16 -17.64
N VAL A 87 -7.72 4.92 -16.53
CA VAL A 87 -7.32 5.98 -15.60
C VAL A 87 -6.21 6.86 -16.17
N GLU A 88 -5.34 6.30 -17.01
CA GLU A 88 -4.29 7.05 -17.70
C GLU A 88 -4.88 7.97 -18.79
N GLU A 89 -5.86 7.50 -19.56
CA GLU A 89 -6.57 8.31 -20.56
C GLU A 89 -7.36 9.47 -19.94
N THR A 90 -8.07 9.21 -18.84
CA THR A 90 -8.91 10.21 -18.16
C THR A 90 -8.72 10.08 -16.65
N PRO A 91 -7.84 10.89 -16.06
CA PRO A 91 -7.45 10.72 -14.67
C PRO A 91 -8.49 11.27 -13.68
N ASP A 92 -9.47 12.04 -14.13
CA ASP A 92 -10.59 12.56 -13.34
C ASP A 92 -11.68 11.51 -13.04
N VAL A 93 -11.60 10.33 -13.66
CA VAL A 93 -12.64 9.32 -13.55
C VAL A 93 -12.78 8.80 -12.12
N SER A 94 -14.03 8.76 -11.65
CA SER A 94 -14.37 8.24 -10.32
C SER A 94 -14.28 6.72 -10.26
N THR A 95 -13.89 6.20 -9.09
CA THR A 95 -13.89 4.74 -8.83
C THR A 95 -15.26 4.08 -9.03
N ARG A 96 -16.35 4.83 -8.87
CA ARG A 96 -17.72 4.36 -9.12
C ARG A 96 -18.02 4.25 -10.62
N ALA A 97 -17.52 5.18 -11.43
CA ALA A 97 -17.68 5.12 -12.88
C ALA A 97 -16.95 3.90 -13.47
N LEU A 98 -15.68 3.69 -13.08
CA LEU A 98 -14.89 2.52 -13.49
C LEU A 98 -15.56 1.19 -13.08
N ALA A 99 -16.14 1.14 -11.88
CA ALA A 99 -16.86 -0.04 -11.40
C ALA A 99 -18.09 -0.36 -12.24
N ARG A 100 -18.83 0.67 -12.69
CA ARG A 100 -20.01 0.50 -13.57
C ARG A 100 -19.61 0.07 -14.98
N GLU A 101 -18.57 0.68 -15.53
CA GLU A 101 -18.04 0.36 -16.86
C GLU A 101 -17.53 -1.08 -16.94
N MET A 102 -16.79 -1.52 -15.93
CA MET A 102 -16.15 -2.84 -15.89
C MET A 102 -17.00 -3.89 -15.15
N THR A 103 -18.29 -3.62 -14.91
CA THR A 103 -19.25 -4.51 -14.21
C THR A 103 -18.69 -5.15 -12.93
N SER A 104 -17.88 -4.39 -12.20
CA SER A 104 -17.08 -4.85 -11.06
C SER A 104 -17.49 -4.14 -9.78
N SER A 105 -17.16 -4.71 -8.62
CA SER A 105 -17.43 -4.02 -7.35
C SER A 105 -16.51 -2.81 -7.19
N LYS A 106 -17.05 -1.68 -6.67
CA LYS A 106 -16.26 -0.50 -6.31
C LYS A 106 -15.06 -0.86 -5.42
N SER A 107 -15.25 -1.79 -4.49
CA SER A 107 -14.20 -2.21 -3.56
C SER A 107 -13.05 -2.93 -4.26
N THR A 108 -13.35 -3.74 -5.28
CA THR A 108 -12.35 -4.44 -6.10
C THR A 108 -11.54 -3.44 -6.91
N VAL A 109 -12.23 -2.52 -7.62
CA VAL A 109 -11.58 -1.45 -8.39
C VAL A 109 -10.70 -0.57 -7.49
N HIS A 110 -11.19 -0.18 -6.32
CA HIS A 110 -10.41 0.62 -5.39
C HIS A 110 -9.14 -0.11 -4.93
N ARG A 111 -9.23 -1.40 -4.56
CA ARG A 111 -8.07 -2.22 -4.19
C ARG A 111 -7.09 -2.37 -5.35
N LEU A 112 -7.56 -2.45 -6.60
CA LEU A 112 -6.70 -2.46 -7.77
C LEU A 112 -5.87 -1.20 -7.90
N LEU A 113 -6.54 -0.06 -7.86
CA LEU A 113 -5.87 1.23 -7.98
C LEU A 113 -4.82 1.40 -6.86
N GLN A 114 -5.15 0.99 -5.64
CA GLN A 114 -4.21 0.98 -4.51
C GLN A 114 -3.01 0.05 -4.76
N SER A 115 -3.23 -1.16 -5.27
CA SER A 115 -2.15 -2.11 -5.59
C SER A 115 -1.21 -1.58 -6.68
N LYS A 116 -1.74 -0.80 -7.62
CA LYS A 116 -1.01 -0.13 -8.70
C LYS A 116 -0.48 1.26 -8.30
N ARG A 117 -0.63 1.65 -7.03
CA ARG A 117 -0.21 2.96 -6.47
C ARG A 117 -0.88 4.17 -7.13
N LEU A 118 -2.08 4.00 -7.67
CA LEU A 118 -2.90 5.06 -8.25
C LEU A 118 -3.81 5.67 -7.18
N TYR A 119 -3.29 6.65 -6.46
CA TYR A 119 -4.01 7.37 -5.42
C TYR A 119 -4.77 8.57 -6.00
N PRO A 120 -6.00 8.83 -5.55
CA PRO A 120 -6.66 10.10 -5.83
C PRO A 120 -5.89 11.23 -5.15
N PHE A 121 -5.43 12.19 -5.93
CA PHE A 121 -4.92 13.45 -5.42
C PHE A 121 -5.95 14.56 -5.67
N ARG A 122 -6.00 15.54 -4.76
CA ARG A 122 -6.80 16.74 -4.92
C ARG A 122 -5.91 17.81 -5.54
N TYR A 123 -6.30 18.33 -6.70
CA TYR A 123 -5.60 19.48 -7.26
C TYR A 123 -6.16 20.76 -6.62
N THR A 124 -5.26 21.67 -6.24
CA THR A 124 -5.65 23.01 -5.80
C THR A 124 -5.42 23.94 -6.99
N THR A 125 -6.49 24.46 -7.57
CA THR A 125 -6.40 25.51 -8.60
C THR A 125 -5.98 26.81 -7.91
N VAL A 126 -4.67 27.10 -7.93
CA VAL A 126 -4.12 28.37 -7.47
C VAL A 126 -3.85 29.26 -8.67
N GLN A 127 -4.85 30.07 -9.05
CA GLN A 127 -4.80 31.10 -10.10
C GLN A 127 -4.57 30.55 -11.53
N SER A 128 -5.25 31.15 -12.52
CA SER A 128 -5.04 30.82 -13.94
C SER A 128 -3.84 31.59 -14.49
N LEU A 129 -2.63 31.05 -14.30
CA LEU A 129 -1.41 31.68 -14.80
C LEU A 129 -1.32 31.62 -16.32
N LYS A 130 -1.01 32.74 -16.96
CA LYS A 130 -0.73 32.79 -18.40
C LYS A 130 0.76 32.51 -18.65
N PRO A 131 1.15 32.06 -19.86
CA PRO A 131 2.56 31.82 -20.21
C PRO A 131 3.49 33.01 -19.91
N ASP A 132 3.01 34.24 -20.11
CA ASP A 132 3.80 35.46 -19.87
C ASP A 132 4.02 35.75 -18.38
N ASP A 133 3.20 35.17 -17.48
CA ASP A 133 3.31 35.40 -16.05
C ASP A 133 4.46 34.62 -15.42
N TYR A 134 4.85 33.48 -16.01
CA TYR A 134 5.92 32.64 -15.46
C TYR A 134 7.24 33.40 -15.37
N GLN A 135 7.65 34.08 -16.45
CA GLN A 135 8.89 34.85 -16.47
C GLN A 135 8.86 36.02 -15.47
N LYS A 136 7.73 36.73 -15.38
CA LYS A 136 7.57 37.84 -14.42
C LYS A 136 7.67 37.36 -12.97
N ARG A 137 7.07 36.21 -12.66
CA ARG A 137 7.12 35.63 -11.32
C ARG A 137 8.51 35.14 -10.95
N VAL A 138 9.22 34.49 -11.88
CA VAL A 138 10.62 34.07 -11.66
C VAL A 138 11.51 35.29 -11.42
N ALA A 139 11.42 36.30 -12.29
CA ALA A 139 12.19 37.53 -12.13
C ALA A 139 11.90 38.23 -10.79
N PHE A 140 10.64 38.26 -10.34
CA PHE A 140 10.28 38.80 -9.03
C PHE A 140 10.89 37.98 -7.87
N CYS A 141 10.83 36.65 -7.94
CA CYS A 141 11.42 35.77 -6.93
C CYS A 141 12.95 35.92 -6.86
N GLU A 142 13.62 35.99 -8.00
CA GLU A 142 15.08 36.19 -8.09
C GLU A 142 15.47 37.57 -7.56
N TRP A 143 14.75 38.62 -7.97
CA TRP A 143 14.94 39.97 -7.42
C TRP A 143 14.74 39.99 -5.90
N ARG A 144 13.73 39.27 -5.38
CA ARG A 144 13.47 39.18 -3.94
C ARG A 144 14.58 38.42 -3.20
N GLN A 145 15.12 37.35 -3.78
CA GLN A 145 16.23 36.61 -3.19
C GLN A 145 17.48 37.47 -3.08
N GLN A 146 17.78 38.28 -4.11
CA GLN A 146 18.92 39.19 -4.12
C GLN A 146 18.78 40.35 -3.12
N ASN A 147 17.55 40.78 -2.84
CA ASN A 147 17.23 41.84 -1.87
C ASN A 147 16.74 41.23 -0.55
N THR A 148 17.62 40.47 0.12
CA THR A 148 17.28 39.71 1.34
C THR A 148 17.04 40.59 2.57
N ASP A 149 17.33 41.88 2.50
CA ASP A 149 17.14 42.80 3.60
C ASP A 149 15.67 42.80 4.07
N ASN A 150 15.49 42.44 5.34
CA ASN A 150 14.17 42.31 5.96
C ASN A 150 13.50 43.68 6.19
N SER A 151 14.26 44.76 6.03
CA SER A 151 13.79 46.16 6.10
C SER A 151 12.78 46.51 5.00
N PHE A 152 12.82 45.80 3.86
CA PHE A 152 11.87 46.03 2.77
C PHE A 152 10.50 45.38 3.01
N ILE A 153 10.43 44.22 3.67
CA ILE A 153 9.14 43.55 3.96
C ILE A 153 8.43 44.20 5.14
N ALA A 154 9.17 44.64 6.15
CA ALA A 154 8.60 45.16 7.40
C ALA A 154 7.53 46.26 7.22
N PRO A 155 7.67 47.24 6.30
CA PRO A 155 6.64 48.26 6.07
C PRO A 155 5.53 47.85 5.08
N ILE A 156 5.58 46.65 4.47
CA ILE A 156 4.58 46.24 3.47
C ILE A 156 3.30 45.77 4.17
N LEU A 157 2.21 46.48 3.90
CA LEU A 157 0.87 46.04 4.26
C LEU A 157 0.26 45.24 3.10
N TRP A 158 -0.04 43.96 3.34
CA TRP A 158 -0.70 43.10 2.37
C TRP A 158 -2.22 43.22 2.52
N THR A 159 -2.90 43.46 1.41
CA THR A 159 -4.36 43.50 1.34
C THR A 159 -4.85 42.59 0.22
N ASP A 160 -5.96 41.91 0.46
CA ASP A 160 -6.62 40.98 -0.46
C ASP A 160 -8.12 41.35 -0.51
N GLU A 161 -8.73 41.23 -1.68
CA GLU A 161 -10.18 41.36 -1.87
C GLU A 161 -10.82 39.97 -1.91
N ALA A 162 -11.54 39.62 -0.84
CA ALA A 162 -12.34 38.40 -0.81
C ALA A 162 -13.70 38.61 -1.50
N CYS A 163 -13.92 37.92 -2.62
CA CYS A 163 -15.21 37.92 -3.32
C CYS A 163 -16.19 36.93 -2.67
N PHE A 164 -17.29 37.43 -2.10
CA PHE A 164 -18.40 36.62 -1.61
C PHE A 164 -19.54 36.63 -2.63
N THR A 165 -19.73 35.51 -3.35
CA THR A 165 -20.84 35.36 -4.31
C THR A 165 -22.07 34.75 -3.65
N ARG A 166 -23.27 35.17 -4.09
CA ARG A 166 -24.56 34.71 -3.56
C ARG A 166 -24.87 33.24 -3.87
N ASP A 167 -24.27 32.69 -4.94
CA ASP A 167 -24.62 31.37 -5.50
C ASP A 167 -23.78 30.20 -4.94
N GLY A 168 -23.08 30.40 -3.83
CA GLY A 168 -22.40 29.32 -3.12
C GLY A 168 -21.03 28.97 -3.68
N VAL A 169 -20.13 28.67 -2.76
CA VAL A 169 -18.72 28.33 -2.99
C VAL A 169 -18.62 27.10 -3.89
N PHE A 170 -17.94 27.21 -5.04
CA PHE A 170 -17.54 26.06 -5.84
C PHE A 170 -16.83 25.05 -4.92
N ASN A 171 -17.42 23.86 -4.76
CA ASN A 171 -16.87 22.87 -3.85
C ASN A 171 -15.66 22.17 -4.48
N HIS A 172 -14.50 22.85 -4.47
CA HIS A 172 -13.20 22.32 -4.88
C HIS A 172 -12.80 21.04 -4.11
N HIS A 173 -13.55 20.61 -3.09
CA HIS A 173 -13.31 19.35 -2.37
C HIS A 173 -13.66 18.11 -3.18
N ASN A 174 -14.45 18.24 -4.25
CA ASN A 174 -14.87 17.10 -5.08
C ASN A 174 -13.98 16.84 -6.30
N SER A 175 -13.00 17.72 -6.57
CA SER A 175 -12.13 17.60 -7.74
C SER A 175 -10.91 16.74 -7.43
N HIS A 176 -10.94 15.48 -7.88
CA HIS A 176 -9.86 14.52 -7.70
C HIS A 176 -9.34 14.04 -9.05
N ILE A 177 -8.02 13.97 -9.19
CA ILE A 177 -7.32 13.43 -10.35
C ILE A 177 -6.50 12.21 -9.89
N ARG A 178 -6.39 11.20 -10.74
CA ARG A 178 -5.64 9.96 -10.56
C ARG A 178 -4.71 9.78 -11.75
N HIS A 179 -3.63 10.55 -11.80
CA HIS A 179 -2.61 10.45 -12.85
C HIS A 179 -1.25 10.19 -12.20
N SER A 180 -0.53 9.17 -12.68
CA SER A 180 0.79 8.78 -12.14
C SER A 180 1.83 9.88 -12.31
N ALA A 181 1.89 10.55 -13.47
CA ALA A 181 2.90 11.57 -13.77
C ALA A 181 2.65 12.94 -13.11
N CYS A 182 1.48 13.14 -12.48
CA CYS A 182 1.16 14.39 -11.79
C CYS A 182 0.89 14.17 -10.30
N ASN A 183 1.13 12.96 -9.80
CA ASN A 183 0.91 12.62 -8.42
C ASN A 183 2.22 12.76 -7.62
N PRO A 184 2.39 13.83 -6.82
CA PRO A 184 3.60 14.02 -6.02
C PRO A 184 3.82 12.90 -4.98
N SER A 185 2.79 12.13 -4.63
CA SER A 185 2.90 10.97 -3.74
C SER A 185 3.39 9.69 -4.41
N ALA A 186 3.43 9.64 -5.75
CA ALA A 186 3.99 8.50 -6.49
C ALA A 186 5.52 8.59 -6.62
N GLU A 187 6.08 9.81 -6.65
CA GLU A 187 7.50 10.06 -6.89
C GLU A 187 8.38 9.81 -5.65
N THR A 188 7.86 10.05 -4.43
CA THR A 188 8.65 9.97 -3.19
C THR A 188 9.15 8.55 -2.86
N SER A 189 8.55 7.50 -3.42
CA SER A 189 8.99 6.11 -3.19
C SER A 189 10.01 5.58 -4.20
N GLY A 190 10.37 6.34 -5.24
CA GLY A 190 11.34 5.92 -6.27
C GLY A 190 12.79 6.30 -5.97
N MET A 191 13.04 7.14 -4.95
CA MET A 191 14.35 7.75 -4.71
C MET A 191 15.16 7.12 -3.56
N LEU A 192 14.77 5.93 -3.09
CA LEU A 192 15.50 5.16 -2.06
C LEU A 192 15.87 3.76 -2.55
N VAL A 193 16.52 3.65 -3.70
CA VAL A 193 17.46 2.56 -3.99
C VAL A 193 18.57 3.11 -4.90
N SER A 194 19.68 3.50 -4.30
CA SER A 194 21.04 3.47 -4.88
C SER A 194 22.02 3.27 -3.73
#